data_AF-A0A7X9J7A1-F1
#
_entry.id   AF-A0A7X9J7A1-F1
#
_cell.length_a   1.000
_cell.length_b   1.000
_cell.length_c   1.000
_cell.angle_alpha   90.00
_cell.angle_beta   90.00
_cell.angle_gamma   90.00
#
_symmetry.space_group_name_H-M   'P 1'
#
loop_
_entity.id
_entity.type
_entity.pdbx_description
1 polymer ?
#
loop_
_entity_poly.entity_id
_entity_poly.type
_entity_poly.pdbx_seq_one_letter_code
_entity_poly.pdbx_strand_id
1 'polypeptide(L)'
;MKKFTHAWIAFKAIERLQKAEVPASLRPEADFLVDWFSDHKDGVIRGSWYPDEVIVDNGTSHIMKYRCESASPPLEYTNLPGTSLLFRAGQNSPLKSAGVTIDAKNDLPQRCNSLYHSAIDNFKIQQNEEKGSSLSPNDNHIALLLFMLSHYIADAHMPLHCDGRSAMYGSFDLHDAIETRWEREVVARYEIDRPNQRFFYDPQGYPLVRAGYTETNCLLSQVEEELNHRRFVSGYGACGNLETYMLNVCRYSFLLSHAYLPEGTKATEWDKTELQLKSNPPITFTDMSLASLADAVEAIARVWLQATSDFIKWKDVIADK
;
A
#
# COMPACT_ATOMS: atom_id res chain seq x y z
N MET A 1 5.71 -4.44 -5.42
CA MET A 1 6.34 -5.17 -4.28
C MET A 1 6.26 -6.68 -4.57
N LYS A 2 6.76 -7.58 -3.71
CA LYS A 2 6.60 -9.04 -3.92
C LYS A 2 5.37 -9.63 -3.20
N LYS A 3 5.02 -10.86 -3.58
CA LYS A 3 3.80 -11.60 -3.22
C LYS A 3 3.46 -11.61 -1.72
N PHE A 4 4.35 -12.12 -0.87
CA PHE A 4 4.07 -12.24 0.56
C PHE A 4 4.11 -10.88 1.26
N THR A 5 4.88 -9.92 0.74
CA THR A 5 4.89 -8.54 1.22
C THR A 5 3.53 -7.87 1.00
N HIS A 6 2.95 -7.95 -0.20
CA HIS A 6 1.59 -7.43 -0.44
C HIS A 6 0.56 -8.03 0.52
N ALA A 7 0.60 -9.35 0.69
CA ALA A 7 -0.32 -10.04 1.58
C ALA A 7 -0.15 -9.61 3.04
N TRP A 8 1.10 -9.51 3.52
CA TRP A 8 1.42 -9.09 4.87
C TRP A 8 0.91 -7.67 5.15
N ILE A 9 1.12 -6.72 4.23
CA ILE A 9 0.62 -5.34 4.38
C ILE A 9 -0.91 -5.33 4.52
N ALA A 10 -1.63 -6.13 3.73
CA ALA A 10 -3.08 -6.24 3.84
C ALA A 10 -3.55 -6.78 5.21
N PHE A 11 -2.89 -7.81 5.75
CA PHE A 11 -3.16 -8.28 7.11
C PHE A 11 -2.88 -7.19 8.17
N LYS A 12 -1.76 -6.48 8.04
CA LYS A 12 -1.40 -5.40 8.96
C LYS A 12 -2.37 -4.23 8.90
N ALA A 13 -3.01 -3.98 7.76
CA ALA A 13 -4.03 -2.95 7.64
C ALA A 13 -5.28 -3.28 8.49
N ILE A 14 -5.70 -4.55 8.50
CA ILE A 14 -6.82 -5.01 9.33
C ILE A 14 -6.45 -5.02 10.81
N GLU A 15 -5.27 -5.54 11.14
CA GLU A 15 -4.73 -5.48 12.51
C GLU A 15 -4.64 -4.05 13.02
N ARG A 16 -4.26 -3.11 12.15
CA ARG A 16 -4.22 -1.69 12.44
C ARG A 16 -5.59 -1.14 12.80
N LEU A 17 -6.64 -1.46 12.05
CA LEU A 17 -8.01 -1.03 12.37
C LEU A 17 -8.52 -1.62 13.69
N GLN A 18 -8.16 -2.87 13.99
CA GLN A 18 -8.54 -3.53 15.23
C GLN A 18 -7.86 -2.89 16.46
N LYS A 19 -6.58 -2.52 16.36
CA LYS A 19 -5.78 -2.05 17.50
C LYS A 19 -5.79 -0.53 17.68
N ALA A 20 -5.93 0.23 16.60
CA ALA A 20 -5.83 1.68 16.67
C ALA A 20 -7.08 2.35 17.26
N GLU A 21 -6.90 3.57 17.75
CA GLU A 21 -7.99 4.47 18.11
C GLU A 21 -8.64 5.09 16.84
N VAL A 22 -9.46 4.30 16.15
CA VAL A 22 -10.39 4.76 15.10
C VAL A 22 -11.49 5.61 15.76
N PRO A 23 -11.91 6.74 15.15
CA PRO A 23 -13.01 7.57 15.66
C PRO A 23 -14.26 6.75 16.00
N ALA A 24 -14.92 7.07 17.11
CA ALA A 24 -16.10 6.34 17.58
C ALA A 24 -17.22 6.24 16.52
N SER A 25 -17.37 7.27 15.69
CA SER A 25 -18.35 7.30 14.60
C SER A 25 -18.03 6.36 13.43
N LEU A 26 -16.82 5.80 13.37
CA LEU A 26 -16.37 4.86 12.34
C LEU A 26 -16.01 3.49 12.92
N ARG A 27 -16.20 3.30 14.24
CA ARG A 27 -15.88 2.05 14.92
C ARG A 27 -16.74 0.88 14.42
N PRO A 28 -18.06 1.02 14.25
CA PRO A 28 -18.89 -0.07 13.73
C PRO A 28 -18.44 -0.55 12.34
N GLU A 29 -18.02 0.37 11.47
CA GLU A 29 -17.49 0.06 10.14
C GLU A 29 -16.15 -0.67 10.22
N ALA A 30 -15.27 -0.26 11.13
CA ALA A 30 -13.99 -0.93 11.35
C ALA A 30 -14.20 -2.36 11.88
N ASP A 31 -15.09 -2.53 12.86
CA ASP A 31 -15.38 -3.83 13.46
C ASP A 31 -16.03 -4.78 12.43
N PHE A 32 -16.99 -4.28 11.64
CA PHE A 32 -17.54 -5.03 10.50
C PHE A 32 -16.46 -5.51 9.54
N LEU A 33 -15.52 -4.63 9.18
CA LEU A 33 -14.46 -4.97 8.24
C LEU A 33 -13.47 -5.98 8.83
N VAL A 34 -13.15 -5.89 10.12
CA VAL A 34 -12.29 -6.87 10.82
C VAL A 34 -12.95 -8.25 10.83
N ASP A 35 -14.21 -8.33 11.21
CA ASP A 35 -14.97 -9.58 11.25
C ASP A 35 -15.11 -10.17 9.85
N TRP A 36 -15.53 -9.36 8.87
CA TRP A 36 -15.67 -9.78 7.49
C TRP A 36 -14.34 -10.26 6.90
N PHE A 37 -13.23 -9.57 7.17
CA PHE A 37 -11.91 -9.99 6.68
C PHE A 37 -11.48 -11.34 7.28
N SER A 38 -11.81 -11.61 8.55
CA SER A 38 -11.47 -12.88 9.19
C SER A 38 -12.04 -14.09 8.45
N ASP A 39 -13.21 -13.96 7.84
CA ASP A 39 -13.87 -15.02 7.05
C ASP A 39 -13.28 -15.18 5.64
N HIS A 40 -12.53 -14.20 5.14
CA HIS A 40 -12.05 -14.14 3.75
C HIS A 40 -10.52 -14.15 3.60
N LYS A 41 -9.78 -14.11 4.71
CA LYS A 41 -8.33 -13.96 4.76
C LYS A 41 -7.50 -15.01 4.00
N ASP A 42 -8.04 -16.21 3.81
CA ASP A 42 -7.40 -17.30 3.04
C ASP A 42 -7.18 -16.94 1.56
N GLY A 43 -7.92 -15.96 1.04
CA GLY A 43 -7.75 -15.45 -0.31
C GLY A 43 -6.64 -14.42 -0.47
N VAL A 44 -6.13 -13.81 0.61
CA VAL A 44 -5.32 -12.59 0.56
C VAL A 44 -4.06 -12.76 -0.29
N ILE A 45 -3.26 -13.80 -0.04
CA ILE A 45 -2.00 -14.02 -0.78
C ILE A 45 -2.21 -14.13 -2.29
N ARG A 46 -3.31 -14.75 -2.72
CA ARG A 46 -3.63 -14.88 -4.15
C ARG A 46 -4.23 -13.60 -4.70
N GLY A 47 -5.27 -13.08 -4.04
CA GLY A 47 -6.00 -11.90 -4.50
C GLY A 47 -5.12 -10.66 -4.59
N SER A 48 -4.19 -10.47 -3.65
CA SER A 48 -3.23 -9.37 -3.68
C SER A 48 -2.04 -9.63 -4.62
N TRP A 49 -1.99 -10.76 -5.32
CA TRP A 49 -0.92 -11.12 -6.26
C TRP A 49 -1.42 -11.29 -7.71
N TYR A 50 -2.72 -11.46 -7.91
CA TYR A 50 -3.31 -11.52 -9.24
C TYR A 50 -3.01 -10.30 -10.13
N PRO A 51 -2.85 -9.07 -9.62
CA PRO A 51 -2.33 -7.97 -10.43
C PRO A 51 -1.02 -8.32 -11.16
N ASP A 52 -0.05 -8.92 -10.45
CA ASP A 52 1.25 -9.31 -11.01
C ASP A 52 1.24 -10.64 -11.78
N GLU A 53 0.40 -11.60 -11.38
CA GLU A 53 0.44 -12.96 -11.93
C GLU A 53 -0.58 -13.23 -13.05
N VAL A 54 -1.73 -12.54 -13.00
CA VAL A 54 -2.88 -12.84 -13.87
C VAL A 54 -3.22 -11.66 -14.77
N ILE A 55 -3.26 -10.45 -14.22
CA ILE A 55 -3.61 -9.23 -14.96
C ILE A 55 -2.40 -8.70 -15.73
N VAL A 56 -1.24 -8.71 -15.09
CA VAL A 56 0.08 -8.39 -15.67
C VAL A 56 0.10 -7.00 -16.30
N ASP A 57 -0.46 -6.00 -15.61
CA ASP A 57 -0.48 -4.59 -16.03
C ASP A 57 0.69 -3.78 -15.43
N ASN A 58 1.83 -4.44 -15.16
CA ASN A 58 3.03 -3.89 -14.52
C ASN A 58 3.61 -2.64 -15.20
N GLY A 59 3.38 -2.48 -16.50
CA GLY A 59 3.85 -1.34 -17.29
C GLY A 59 2.93 -0.11 -17.25
N THR A 60 1.75 -0.20 -16.62
CA THR A 60 0.75 0.88 -16.58
C THR A 60 0.23 1.09 -15.16
N SER A 61 -0.54 0.16 -14.63
CA SER A 61 -1.38 0.38 -13.44
C SER A 61 -0.64 0.15 -12.12
N HIS A 62 0.55 -0.45 -12.17
CA HIS A 62 1.43 -0.65 -11.02
C HIS A 62 2.35 0.55 -10.75
N ILE A 63 2.39 1.51 -11.67
CA ILE A 63 3.38 2.59 -11.66
C ILE A 63 2.74 3.94 -11.92
N MET A 64 3.42 4.99 -11.46
CA MET A 64 3.09 6.38 -11.76
C MET A 64 4.39 7.15 -11.89
N LYS A 65 5.05 7.01 -13.04
CA LYS A 65 6.44 7.44 -13.23
C LYS A 65 6.53 8.94 -13.46
N TYR A 66 7.32 9.60 -12.62
CA TYR A 66 7.67 11.01 -12.73
C TYR A 66 9.12 11.19 -13.17
N ARG A 67 9.40 12.21 -13.97
CA ARG A 67 10.76 12.58 -14.39
C ARG A 67 10.98 14.08 -14.24
N CYS A 68 12.09 14.49 -13.63
CA CYS A 68 12.46 15.89 -13.57
C CYS A 68 12.81 16.42 -14.98
N GLU A 69 12.18 17.52 -15.37
CA GLU A 69 12.35 18.17 -16.67
C GLU A 69 12.18 19.68 -16.53
N SER A 70 13.25 20.44 -16.72
CA SER A 70 13.30 21.88 -16.41
C SER A 70 12.31 22.73 -17.19
N ALA A 71 11.84 22.27 -18.35
CA ALA A 71 10.87 22.99 -19.19
C ALA A 71 9.41 22.75 -18.77
N SER A 72 9.16 21.79 -17.87
CA SER A 72 7.82 21.44 -17.42
C SER A 72 7.41 22.24 -16.19
N PRO A 73 6.10 22.43 -15.95
CA PRO A 73 5.64 23.03 -14.71
C PRO A 73 5.93 22.10 -13.51
N PRO A 74 6.03 22.66 -12.29
CA PRO A 74 6.08 21.85 -11.09
C PRO A 74 4.77 21.10 -10.87
N LEU A 75 4.85 19.96 -10.16
CA LEU A 75 3.65 19.26 -9.72
C LEU A 75 2.93 20.06 -8.63
N GLU A 76 1.61 20.00 -8.65
CA GLU A 76 0.82 20.43 -7.51
C GLU A 76 0.85 19.36 -6.42
N TYR A 77 1.01 19.76 -5.16
CA TYR A 77 1.01 18.83 -4.03
C TYR A 77 -0.11 19.19 -3.07
N THR A 78 -0.98 18.23 -2.78
CA THR A 78 -1.98 18.31 -1.74
C THR A 78 -1.46 17.58 -0.51
N ASN A 79 -1.71 18.13 0.67
CA ASN A 79 -1.21 17.53 1.91
C ASN A 79 -1.88 16.18 2.16
N LEU A 80 -1.07 15.13 2.26
CA LEU A 80 -1.44 13.87 2.89
C LEU A 80 -1.65 14.10 4.40
N PRO A 81 -2.26 13.16 5.15
CA PRO A 81 -2.37 13.31 6.60
C PRO A 81 -1.00 13.55 7.25
N GLY A 82 -0.97 14.43 8.25
CA GLY A 82 0.28 14.81 8.94
C GLY A 82 1.04 13.65 9.58
N THR A 83 0.36 12.51 9.80
CA THR A 83 0.98 11.29 10.32
C THR A 83 1.72 10.46 9.26
N SER A 84 1.57 10.76 7.96
CA SER A 84 2.31 10.09 6.88
C SER A 84 3.81 10.41 6.94
N LEU A 85 4.65 9.38 6.88
CA LEU A 85 6.10 9.54 6.79
C LEU A 85 6.53 10.00 5.39
N LEU A 86 5.86 9.52 4.33
CA LEU A 86 6.08 9.98 2.96
C LEU A 86 5.89 11.50 2.86
N PHE A 87 4.82 12.01 3.47
CA PHE A 87 4.54 13.43 3.51
C PHE A 87 5.67 14.20 4.22
N ARG A 88 6.03 13.77 5.43
CA ARG A 88 7.09 14.41 6.23
C ARG A 88 8.44 14.40 5.49
N ALA A 89 8.81 13.28 4.87
CA ALA A 89 10.05 13.17 4.11
C ALA A 89 10.07 14.10 2.89
N GLY A 90 8.94 14.24 2.19
CA GLY A 90 8.86 15.08 0.99
C GLY A 90 8.63 16.57 1.25
N GLN A 91 8.25 16.99 2.46
CA GLN A 91 7.85 18.38 2.76
C GLN A 91 8.90 19.42 2.36
N ASN A 92 10.17 19.13 2.64
CA ASN A 92 11.31 20.01 2.39
C ASN A 92 12.08 19.65 1.11
N SER A 93 11.51 18.79 0.24
CA SER A 93 12.20 18.39 -0.98
C SER A 93 12.35 19.58 -1.93
N PRO A 94 13.57 19.84 -2.47
CA PRO A 94 13.78 20.88 -3.47
C PRO A 94 13.03 20.60 -4.77
N LEU A 95 12.60 19.35 -5.00
CA LEU A 95 11.86 18.96 -6.21
C LEU A 95 10.40 19.41 -6.22
N LYS A 96 9.86 19.93 -5.11
CA LYS A 96 8.50 20.48 -5.09
C LYS A 96 8.33 21.68 -6.02
N SER A 97 9.42 22.42 -6.27
CA SER A 97 9.46 23.55 -7.21
C SER A 97 10.09 23.18 -8.56
N ALA A 98 10.55 21.95 -8.74
CA ALA A 98 11.17 21.52 -10.00
C ALA A 98 10.11 21.18 -11.03
N GLY A 99 10.41 21.42 -12.31
CA GLY A 99 9.59 20.95 -13.42
C GLY A 99 9.59 19.43 -13.51
N VAL A 100 8.42 18.83 -13.72
CA VAL A 100 8.26 17.36 -13.75
C VAL A 100 7.31 16.94 -14.87
N THR A 101 7.67 15.89 -15.62
CA THR A 101 6.78 15.18 -16.53
C THR A 101 6.29 13.86 -15.96
N ILE A 102 5.14 13.41 -16.47
CA ILE A 102 4.46 12.18 -16.08
C ILE A 102 4.32 11.31 -17.33
N ASP A 103 4.57 10.00 -17.21
CA ASP A 103 4.24 9.08 -18.30
C ASP A 103 2.71 8.96 -18.45
N ALA A 104 2.18 9.39 -19.60
CA ALA A 104 0.74 9.41 -19.87
C ALA A 104 0.08 8.02 -19.91
N LYS A 105 0.87 6.94 -19.97
CA LYS A 105 0.34 5.56 -19.93
C LYS A 105 0.16 5.03 -18.50
N ASN A 106 0.61 5.77 -17.49
CA ASN A 106 0.57 5.34 -16.11
C ASN A 106 -0.70 5.87 -15.44
N ASP A 107 -1.44 4.97 -14.80
CA ASP A 107 -2.80 5.22 -14.29
C ASP A 107 -3.04 4.60 -12.91
N LEU A 108 -1.98 4.32 -12.13
CA LEU A 108 -2.10 3.70 -10.80
C LEU A 108 -3.15 4.37 -9.89
N PRO A 109 -3.23 5.71 -9.77
CA PRO A 109 -4.27 6.34 -8.95
C PRO A 109 -5.69 6.04 -9.44
N GLN A 110 -5.90 6.03 -10.76
CA GLN A 110 -7.17 5.70 -11.39
C GLN A 110 -7.53 4.22 -11.19
N ARG A 111 -6.54 3.33 -11.25
CA ARG A 111 -6.74 1.90 -10.96
C ARG A 111 -7.22 1.67 -9.52
N CYS A 112 -6.60 2.35 -8.55
CA CYS A 112 -7.05 2.32 -7.16
C CYS A 112 -8.48 2.85 -7.04
N ASN A 113 -8.78 3.99 -7.68
CA ASN A 113 -10.12 4.59 -7.63
C ASN A 113 -11.20 3.68 -8.25
N SER A 114 -10.88 3.03 -9.37
CA SER A 114 -11.76 2.08 -10.05
C SER A 114 -12.07 0.87 -9.17
N LEU A 115 -11.08 0.24 -8.55
CA LEU A 115 -11.28 -0.91 -7.67
C LEU A 115 -12.02 -0.54 -6.38
N TYR A 116 -11.79 0.65 -5.83
CA TYR A 116 -12.53 1.18 -4.69
C TYR A 116 -14.03 1.26 -4.97
N HIS A 117 -14.40 1.95 -6.06
CA HIS A 117 -15.80 2.05 -6.46
C HIS A 117 -16.39 0.70 -6.84
N SER A 118 -15.61 -0.16 -7.51
CA SER A 118 -16.04 -1.52 -7.85
C SER A 118 -16.39 -2.34 -6.60
N ALA A 119 -15.57 -2.29 -5.54
CA ALA A 119 -15.85 -3.01 -4.29
C ALA A 119 -17.16 -2.51 -3.65
N ILE A 120 -17.33 -1.20 -3.56
CA ILE A 120 -18.55 -0.59 -3.01
C ILE A 120 -19.78 -0.99 -3.82
N ASP A 121 -19.73 -0.88 -5.14
CA ASP A 121 -20.89 -1.19 -5.99
C ASP A 121 -21.24 -2.67 -5.95
N ASN A 122 -20.25 -3.57 -5.82
CA ASN A 122 -20.52 -4.99 -5.63
C ASN A 122 -21.17 -5.28 -4.26
N PHE A 123 -20.77 -4.60 -3.18
CA PHE A 123 -21.50 -4.68 -1.91
C PHE A 123 -22.96 -4.22 -2.07
N LYS A 124 -23.21 -3.11 -2.78
CA LYS A 124 -24.57 -2.61 -3.01
C LYS A 124 -25.43 -3.58 -3.82
N ILE A 125 -24.85 -4.17 -4.87
CA ILE A 125 -25.55 -5.17 -5.70
C ILE A 125 -25.87 -6.41 -4.86
N GLN A 126 -24.90 -6.94 -4.12
CA GLN A 126 -25.11 -8.10 -3.24
C GLN A 126 -26.24 -7.86 -2.22
N GLN A 127 -26.32 -6.64 -1.66
CA GLN A 127 -27.33 -6.26 -0.67
C GLN A 127 -28.75 -6.16 -1.26
N ASN A 128 -28.87 -5.79 -2.53
CA ASN A 128 -30.18 -5.57 -3.20
C ASN A 128 -30.66 -6.77 -4.01
N GLU A 129 -29.75 -7.61 -4.49
CA GLU A 129 -30.10 -8.79 -5.27
C GLU A 129 -30.67 -9.91 -4.39
N GLU A 130 -31.58 -10.71 -4.95
CA GLU A 130 -32.08 -11.89 -4.26
C GLU A 130 -30.96 -12.91 -4.04
N LYS A 131 -30.97 -13.57 -2.88
CA LYS A 131 -30.01 -14.64 -2.59
C LYS A 131 -30.10 -15.74 -3.64
N GLY A 132 -28.98 -16.02 -4.31
CA GLY A 132 -28.90 -17.00 -5.40
C GLY A 132 -29.11 -16.42 -6.80
N SER A 133 -29.34 -15.10 -6.93
CA SER A 133 -29.32 -14.39 -8.21
C SER A 133 -27.99 -14.60 -8.92
N SER A 134 -28.02 -14.88 -10.22
CA SER A 134 -26.81 -14.96 -11.06
C SER A 134 -26.11 -13.61 -11.25
N LEU A 135 -26.76 -12.52 -10.85
CA LEU A 135 -26.21 -11.17 -10.89
C LEU A 135 -25.58 -10.77 -9.55
N SER A 136 -25.89 -11.46 -8.46
CA SER A 136 -25.35 -11.15 -7.14
C SER A 136 -23.87 -11.55 -7.08
N PRO A 137 -22.95 -10.60 -6.82
CA PRO A 137 -21.60 -10.96 -6.45
C PRO A 137 -21.63 -11.67 -5.08
N ASN A 138 -20.63 -12.51 -4.84
CA ASN A 138 -20.43 -13.14 -3.54
C ASN A 138 -19.31 -12.42 -2.77
N ASP A 139 -19.20 -12.71 -1.47
CA ASP A 139 -18.18 -12.08 -0.63
C ASP A 139 -16.75 -12.37 -1.12
N ASN A 140 -16.51 -13.56 -1.69
CA ASN A 140 -15.21 -13.90 -2.29
C ASN A 140 -14.84 -12.98 -3.47
N HIS A 141 -15.81 -12.55 -4.28
CA HIS A 141 -15.58 -11.61 -5.37
C HIS A 141 -15.22 -10.23 -4.81
N ILE A 142 -15.94 -9.77 -3.80
CA ILE A 142 -15.68 -8.48 -3.15
C ILE A 142 -14.31 -8.50 -2.43
N ALA A 143 -13.95 -9.63 -1.80
CA ALA A 143 -12.63 -9.87 -1.22
C ALA A 143 -11.53 -9.78 -2.27
N LEU A 144 -11.72 -10.39 -3.44
CA LEU A 144 -10.77 -10.25 -4.53
C LEU A 144 -10.58 -8.77 -4.94
N LEU A 145 -11.66 -7.98 -5.07
CA LEU A 145 -11.56 -6.56 -5.41
C LEU A 145 -10.78 -5.77 -4.36
N LEU A 146 -11.06 -5.99 -3.07
CA LEU A 146 -10.32 -5.33 -1.98
C LEU A 146 -8.86 -5.77 -1.92
N PHE A 147 -8.55 -7.05 -2.14
CA PHE A 147 -7.18 -7.55 -2.14
C PHE A 147 -6.37 -7.00 -3.33
N MET A 148 -6.96 -6.93 -4.52
CA MET A 148 -6.32 -6.23 -5.65
C MET A 148 -6.16 -4.74 -5.37
N LEU A 149 -7.14 -4.08 -4.74
CA LEU A 149 -6.99 -2.68 -4.34
C LEU A 149 -5.81 -2.49 -3.39
N SER A 150 -5.63 -3.37 -2.40
CA SER A 150 -4.47 -3.30 -1.50
C SER A 150 -3.14 -3.45 -2.21
N HIS A 151 -3.08 -4.26 -3.26
CA HIS A 151 -1.90 -4.42 -4.09
C HIS A 151 -1.48 -3.07 -4.70
N TYR A 152 -2.38 -2.44 -5.46
CA TYR A 152 -2.07 -1.19 -6.15
C TYR A 152 -1.82 -0.03 -5.18
N ILE A 153 -2.50 -0.01 -4.02
CA ILE A 153 -2.18 0.96 -2.96
C ILE A 153 -0.76 0.74 -2.47
N ALA A 154 -0.34 -0.49 -2.17
CA ALA A 154 1.02 -0.77 -1.71
C ALA A 154 2.07 -0.38 -2.77
N ASP A 155 1.80 -0.64 -4.05
CA ASP A 155 2.69 -0.24 -5.14
C ASP A 155 2.84 1.28 -5.28
N ALA A 156 1.79 2.05 -4.99
CA ALA A 156 1.88 3.52 -4.92
C ALA A 156 2.93 4.01 -3.90
N HIS A 157 3.14 3.24 -2.84
CA HIS A 157 4.08 3.55 -1.75
C HIS A 157 5.48 2.98 -2.01
N MET A 158 5.66 2.19 -3.07
CA MET A 158 6.98 1.73 -3.51
C MET A 158 7.66 2.88 -4.28
N PRO A 159 8.74 3.49 -3.78
CA PRO A 159 9.29 4.72 -4.36
C PRO A 159 9.74 4.58 -5.80
N LEU A 160 10.36 3.44 -6.14
CA LEU A 160 10.80 3.14 -7.50
C LEU A 160 9.63 2.87 -8.45
N HIS A 161 8.39 2.64 -8.00
CA HIS A 161 7.22 2.61 -8.90
C HIS A 161 6.82 4.02 -9.37
N CYS A 162 7.22 5.05 -8.62
CA CYS A 162 6.95 6.45 -8.95
C CYS A 162 8.17 7.15 -9.58
N ASP A 163 9.35 6.54 -9.53
CA ASP A 163 10.56 7.09 -10.11
C ASP A 163 10.73 6.68 -11.58
N GLY A 164 10.75 7.67 -12.47
CA GLY A 164 10.94 7.48 -13.91
C GLY A 164 12.39 7.22 -14.34
N ARG A 165 13.36 7.28 -13.41
CA ARG A 165 14.77 6.95 -13.66
C ARG A 165 14.96 5.42 -13.68
N SER A 166 16.04 4.99 -14.32
CA SER A 166 16.43 3.58 -14.30
C SER A 166 16.91 3.19 -12.90
N ALA A 167 16.36 2.11 -12.36
CA ALA A 167 16.87 1.45 -11.15
C ALA A 167 17.98 0.42 -11.46
N MET A 168 18.41 0.33 -12.72
CA MET A 168 19.46 -0.59 -13.17
C MET A 168 20.85 0.06 -13.06
N TYR A 169 21.73 -0.56 -12.27
CA TYR A 169 23.13 -0.18 -12.08
C TYR A 169 24.06 -1.27 -12.61
N GLY A 170 24.27 -1.27 -13.93
CA GLY A 170 24.95 -2.37 -14.62
C GLY A 170 24.03 -3.61 -14.66
N SER A 171 24.48 -4.73 -14.11
CA SER A 171 23.66 -5.95 -13.95
C SER A 171 22.84 -6.00 -12.66
N PHE A 172 22.94 -4.99 -11.80
CA PHE A 172 22.23 -4.93 -10.52
C PHE A 172 20.92 -4.16 -10.67
N ASP A 173 19.82 -4.82 -10.36
CA ASP A 173 18.48 -4.24 -10.29
C ASP A 173 18.18 -3.84 -8.84
N LEU A 174 18.20 -2.54 -8.56
CA LEU A 174 17.91 -2.03 -7.22
C LEU A 174 16.43 -2.22 -6.85
N HIS A 175 15.52 -2.13 -7.84
CA HIS A 175 14.09 -2.33 -7.62
C HIS A 175 13.85 -3.75 -7.12
N ASP A 176 14.29 -4.75 -7.88
CA ASP A 176 14.09 -6.15 -7.51
C ASP A 176 14.78 -6.50 -6.18
N ALA A 177 15.97 -5.94 -5.93
CA ALA A 177 16.70 -6.18 -4.69
C ALA A 177 15.98 -5.66 -3.43
N ILE A 178 15.37 -4.46 -3.49
CA ILE A 178 14.57 -3.89 -2.41
C ILE A 178 13.36 -4.75 -2.12
N GLU A 179 12.57 -5.07 -3.15
CA GLU A 179 11.36 -5.88 -2.97
C GLU A 179 11.70 -7.28 -2.45
N THR A 180 12.81 -7.86 -2.94
CA THR A 180 13.31 -9.15 -2.47
C THR A 180 13.76 -9.09 -1.00
N ARG A 181 14.34 -7.98 -0.55
CA ARG A 181 14.73 -7.82 0.87
C ARG A 181 13.51 -7.80 1.77
N TRP A 182 12.48 -7.03 1.42
CA TRP A 182 11.21 -7.02 2.17
C TRP A 182 10.53 -8.40 2.18
N GLU A 183 10.47 -9.06 1.02
CA GLU A 183 9.88 -10.40 0.89
C GLU A 183 10.58 -11.43 1.77
N ARG A 184 11.92 -11.41 1.78
CA ARG A 184 12.72 -12.32 2.62
C ARG A 184 12.43 -12.13 4.09
N GLU A 185 12.23 -10.90 4.56
CA GLU A 185 11.87 -10.67 5.96
C GLU A 185 10.50 -11.25 6.32
N VAL A 186 9.50 -11.05 5.45
CA VAL A 186 8.16 -11.64 5.66
C VAL A 186 8.24 -13.16 5.69
N VAL A 187 8.92 -13.76 4.71
CA VAL A 187 9.07 -15.22 4.60
C VAL A 187 9.93 -15.80 5.73
N ALA A 188 10.88 -15.04 6.28
CA ALA A 188 11.68 -15.48 7.43
C ALA A 188 10.85 -15.46 8.73
N ARG A 189 10.04 -14.42 8.92
CA ARG A 189 9.30 -14.16 10.16
C ARG A 189 8.05 -15.01 10.33
N TYR A 190 7.31 -15.29 9.25
CA TYR A 190 5.99 -15.93 9.34
C TYR A 190 5.97 -17.37 8.80
N GLU A 191 5.01 -18.16 9.29
CA GLU A 191 4.71 -19.49 8.77
C GLU A 191 3.74 -19.41 7.59
N ILE A 192 4.09 -20.08 6.48
CA ILE A 192 3.37 -19.99 5.21
C ILE A 192 2.98 -21.40 4.74
N ASP A 193 1.68 -21.60 4.56
CA ASP A 193 1.09 -22.79 3.93
C ASP A 193 1.17 -22.61 2.40
N ARG A 194 2.36 -22.87 1.84
CA ARG A 194 2.64 -22.68 0.40
C ARG A 194 1.70 -23.49 -0.51
N PRO A 195 1.37 -24.76 -0.22
CA PRO A 195 0.42 -25.51 -1.05
C PRO A 195 -0.95 -24.82 -1.18
N ASN A 196 -1.47 -24.27 -0.08
CA ASN A 196 -2.78 -23.60 -0.07
C ASN A 196 -2.70 -22.09 -0.35
N GLN A 197 -1.50 -21.55 -0.53
CA GLN A 197 -1.25 -20.11 -0.75
C GLN A 197 -1.92 -19.25 0.34
N ARG A 198 -1.69 -19.57 1.61
CA ARG A 198 -2.12 -18.79 2.77
C ARG A 198 -1.05 -18.75 3.87
N PHE A 199 -1.19 -17.86 4.84
CA PHE A 199 -0.40 -17.95 6.07
C PHE A 199 -1.00 -19.02 6.99
N PHE A 200 -0.18 -19.60 7.87
CA PHE A 200 -0.74 -20.13 9.10
C PHE A 200 -1.14 -18.97 10.00
N TYR A 201 -2.15 -19.15 10.84
CA TYR A 201 -2.69 -18.07 11.66
C TYR A 201 -2.45 -18.30 13.15
N ASP A 202 -2.22 -17.21 13.85
CA ASP A 202 -2.29 -17.17 15.31
C ASP A 202 -3.76 -17.28 15.79
N PRO A 203 -4.01 -17.41 17.10
CA PRO A 203 -5.38 -17.50 17.62
C PRO A 203 -6.24 -16.26 17.38
N GLN A 204 -5.62 -15.12 17.05
CA GLN A 204 -6.32 -13.88 16.68
C GLN A 204 -6.65 -13.83 15.19
N GLY A 205 -6.14 -14.79 14.41
CA GLY A 205 -6.42 -14.91 12.98
C GLY A 205 -5.45 -14.16 12.06
N TYR A 206 -4.29 -13.71 12.57
CA TYR A 206 -3.24 -13.02 11.82
C TYR A 206 -2.07 -13.94 11.50
N PRO A 207 -1.15 -13.57 10.57
CA PRO A 207 -0.02 -14.43 10.21
C PRO A 207 0.80 -14.87 11.43
N LEU A 208 0.92 -16.19 11.60
CA LEU A 208 1.63 -16.83 12.70
C LEU A 208 3.13 -16.59 12.57
N VAL A 209 3.73 -16.00 13.61
CA VAL A 209 5.19 -15.87 13.70
C VAL A 209 5.81 -17.26 13.88
N ARG A 210 6.86 -17.56 13.10
CA ARG A 210 7.55 -18.85 13.13
C ARG A 210 8.15 -19.13 14.50
N ALA A 211 7.98 -20.37 14.97
CA ALA A 211 8.63 -20.83 16.18
C ALA A 211 10.16 -20.65 16.12
N GLY A 212 10.74 -20.03 17.14
CA GLY A 212 12.18 -19.76 17.22
C GLY A 212 12.66 -18.51 16.47
N TYR A 213 11.78 -17.76 15.82
CA TYR A 213 12.13 -16.43 15.32
C TYR A 213 12.37 -15.48 16.51
N THR A 214 13.60 -14.97 16.63
CA THR A 214 14.06 -14.19 17.79
C THR A 214 14.52 -12.78 17.44
N GLU A 215 14.55 -12.43 16.15
CA GLU A 215 14.93 -11.09 15.71
C GLU A 215 13.82 -10.08 16.02
N THR A 216 14.04 -9.25 17.04
CA THR A 216 13.09 -8.22 17.48
C THR A 216 13.39 -6.84 16.91
N ASN A 217 14.57 -6.64 16.32
CA ASN A 217 15.01 -5.37 15.75
C ASN A 217 15.14 -5.42 14.21
N CYS A 218 14.24 -6.15 13.54
CA CYS A 218 14.13 -6.18 12.07
C CYS A 218 13.24 -5.05 11.55
N LEU A 219 13.29 -4.78 10.24
CA LEU A 219 12.50 -3.72 9.61
C LEU A 219 10.99 -3.93 9.84
N LEU A 220 10.49 -5.16 9.75
CA LEU A 220 9.06 -5.43 10.00
C LEU A 220 8.65 -5.11 11.45
N SER A 221 9.54 -5.30 12.43
CA SER A 221 9.26 -4.93 13.83
C SER A 221 9.24 -3.40 14.00
N GLN A 222 10.10 -2.67 13.28
CA GLN A 222 10.08 -1.21 13.26
C GLN A 222 8.81 -0.66 12.62
N VAL A 223 8.31 -1.30 11.56
CA VAL A 223 7.02 -0.94 10.94
C VAL A 223 5.86 -1.13 11.93
N GLU A 224 5.81 -2.26 12.63
CA GLU A 224 4.79 -2.52 13.66
C GLU A 224 4.86 -1.51 14.80
N GLU A 225 6.06 -1.19 15.27
CA GLU A 225 6.27 -0.22 16.35
C GLU A 225 5.85 1.20 15.94
N GLU A 226 6.25 1.63 14.75
CA GLU A 226 5.81 2.91 14.19
C GLU A 226 4.29 2.98 14.09
N LEU A 227 3.63 1.91 13.62
CA LEU A 227 2.17 1.85 13.54
C LEU A 227 1.51 1.90 14.92
N ASN A 228 2.05 1.20 15.91
CA ASN A 228 1.51 1.18 17.28
C ASN A 228 1.52 2.57 17.93
N HIS A 229 2.58 3.35 17.70
CA HIS A 229 2.73 4.70 18.25
C HIS A 229 2.03 5.78 17.44
N ARG A 230 1.90 5.59 16.13
CA ARG A 230 1.26 6.56 15.25
C ARG A 230 -0.23 6.66 15.58
N ARG A 231 -0.75 7.88 15.59
CA ARG A 231 -2.20 8.10 15.63
C ARG A 231 -2.82 7.73 14.27
N PHE A 232 -3.90 6.94 14.30
CA PHE A 232 -4.66 6.65 13.08
C PHE A 232 -5.45 7.89 12.62
N VAL A 233 -5.46 8.11 11.31
CA VAL A 233 -6.25 9.18 10.67
C VAL A 233 -7.12 8.54 9.61
N SER A 234 -8.44 8.66 9.73
CA SER A 234 -9.38 8.04 8.79
C SER A 234 -9.60 8.85 7.50
N GLY A 235 -9.27 10.14 7.48
CA GLY A 235 -9.44 11.01 6.31
C GLY A 235 -8.20 11.07 5.41
N TYR A 236 -8.38 11.54 4.17
CA TYR A 236 -7.31 11.65 3.18
C TYR A 236 -6.43 12.91 3.31
N GLY A 237 -6.32 13.49 4.51
CA GLY A 237 -5.65 14.76 4.73
C GLY A 237 -6.41 15.92 4.08
N ALA A 238 -5.72 16.73 3.28
CA ALA A 238 -6.34 17.81 2.51
C ALA A 238 -6.87 17.33 1.13
N CYS A 239 -6.72 16.04 0.80
CA CYS A 239 -7.24 15.48 -0.45
C CYS A 239 -8.75 15.26 -0.33
N GLY A 240 -9.51 15.70 -1.34
CA GLY A 240 -10.98 15.61 -1.32
C GLY A 240 -11.56 14.24 -1.65
N ASN A 241 -10.81 13.36 -2.33
CA ASN A 241 -11.25 12.03 -2.75
C ASN A 241 -10.06 11.06 -2.87
N LEU A 242 -10.37 9.77 -3.08
CA LEU A 242 -9.38 8.71 -3.19
C LEU A 242 -8.39 8.92 -4.33
N GLU A 243 -8.86 9.31 -5.52
CA GLU A 243 -7.98 9.51 -6.67
C GLU A 243 -6.94 10.60 -6.41
N THR A 244 -7.37 11.74 -5.86
CA THR A 244 -6.47 12.85 -5.48
C THR A 244 -5.51 12.41 -4.37
N TYR A 245 -5.99 11.59 -3.43
CA TYR A 245 -5.16 11.01 -2.37
C TYR A 245 -4.06 10.12 -2.95
N MET A 246 -4.42 9.13 -3.77
CA MET A 246 -3.47 8.19 -4.37
C MET A 246 -2.50 8.89 -5.34
N LEU A 247 -2.98 9.90 -6.08
CA LEU A 247 -2.11 10.75 -6.89
C LEU A 247 -1.04 11.44 -6.03
N ASN A 248 -1.43 11.99 -4.87
CA ASN A 248 -0.46 12.61 -3.97
C ASN A 248 0.44 11.60 -3.26
N VAL A 249 -0.05 10.40 -2.94
CA VAL A 249 0.80 9.30 -2.47
C VAL A 249 1.91 9.04 -3.48
N CYS A 250 1.58 8.87 -4.77
CA CYS A 250 2.59 8.66 -5.82
C CYS A 250 3.58 9.83 -5.91
N ARG A 251 3.10 11.08 -5.82
CA ARG A 251 3.96 12.27 -5.84
C ARG A 251 4.93 12.31 -4.66
N TYR A 252 4.48 12.02 -3.43
CA TYR A 252 5.37 11.97 -2.27
C TYR A 252 6.29 10.74 -2.28
N SER A 253 5.83 9.62 -2.83
CA SER A 253 6.64 8.42 -3.09
C SER A 253 7.79 8.71 -4.07
N PHE A 254 7.52 9.49 -5.12
CA PHE A 254 8.55 10.03 -6.01
C PHE A 254 9.58 10.92 -5.27
N LEU A 255 9.13 11.83 -4.41
CA LEU A 255 10.03 12.66 -3.61
C LEU A 255 10.90 11.82 -2.67
N LEU A 256 10.32 10.80 -2.03
CA LEU A 256 11.07 9.84 -1.21
C LEU A 256 12.11 9.09 -2.04
N SER A 257 11.77 8.68 -3.26
CA SER A 257 12.71 8.02 -4.17
C SER A 257 13.91 8.91 -4.47
N HIS A 258 13.72 10.20 -4.71
CA HIS A 258 14.83 11.12 -4.95
C HIS A 258 15.66 11.46 -3.71
N ALA A 259 15.08 11.36 -2.51
CA ALA A 259 15.85 11.48 -1.27
C ALA A 259 16.72 10.23 -1.03
N TYR A 260 16.18 9.05 -1.29
CA TYR A 260 16.87 7.77 -1.13
C TYR A 260 17.90 7.51 -2.24
N LEU A 261 17.56 7.90 -3.47
CA LEU A 261 18.40 7.85 -4.64
C LEU A 261 18.61 9.26 -5.20
N PRO A 262 19.59 10.03 -4.69
CA PRO A 262 19.92 11.34 -5.22
C PRO A 262 20.34 11.30 -6.70
N GLU A 263 20.10 12.39 -7.43
CA GLU A 263 20.54 12.50 -8.81
C GLU A 263 22.07 12.44 -8.93
N GLY A 264 22.56 11.86 -10.03
CA GLY A 264 23.99 11.73 -10.30
C GLY A 264 24.69 10.60 -9.53
N THR A 265 23.98 9.88 -8.66
CA THR A 265 24.51 8.72 -7.94
C THR A 265 25.05 7.65 -8.90
N LYS A 266 26.28 7.19 -8.65
CA LYS A 266 26.97 6.17 -9.44
C LYS A 266 26.82 4.79 -8.82
N ALA A 267 26.84 3.75 -9.66
CA ALA A 267 26.77 2.35 -9.22
C ALA A 267 27.86 1.97 -8.19
N THR A 268 29.03 2.60 -8.24
CA THR A 268 30.16 2.34 -7.32
C THR A 268 29.92 2.84 -5.90
N GLU A 269 29.01 3.78 -5.73
CA GLU A 269 28.69 4.45 -4.45
C GLU A 269 27.67 3.65 -3.62
N TRP A 270 27.03 2.65 -4.22
CA TRP A 270 26.08 1.76 -3.57
C TRP A 270 26.77 0.63 -2.80
N ASP A 271 26.30 0.40 -1.58
CA ASP A 271 26.39 -0.88 -0.90
C ASP A 271 25.19 -1.74 -1.32
N LYS A 272 25.46 -2.83 -2.04
CA LYS A 272 24.42 -3.72 -2.57
C LYS A 272 23.88 -4.70 -1.53
N THR A 273 24.58 -4.86 -0.40
CA THR A 273 24.15 -5.72 0.71
C THR A 273 23.19 -4.94 1.61
N GLU A 274 23.59 -3.73 1.98
CA GLU A 274 22.80 -2.83 2.82
C GLU A 274 21.73 -2.07 2.03
N LEU A 275 21.77 -2.16 0.69
CA LEU A 275 20.88 -1.45 -0.24
C LEU A 275 20.85 0.05 0.05
N GLN A 276 22.00 0.70 0.16
CA GLN A 276 22.06 2.14 0.40
C GLN A 276 23.38 2.73 -0.09
N LEU A 277 23.50 4.05 -0.07
CA LEU A 277 24.78 4.73 -0.34
C LEU A 277 25.79 4.43 0.77
N LYS A 278 27.04 4.15 0.39
CA LYS A 278 28.13 3.82 1.32
C LYS A 278 28.48 4.95 2.30
N SER A 279 28.33 6.19 1.87
CA SER A 279 28.76 7.36 2.63
C SER A 279 27.69 8.44 2.64
N ASN A 280 27.30 8.88 3.84
CA ASN A 280 26.37 9.99 4.09
C ASN A 280 25.07 9.94 3.25
N PRO A 281 24.30 8.83 3.28
CA PRO A 281 23.01 8.79 2.62
C PRO A 281 22.06 9.85 3.22
N PRO A 282 21.31 10.61 2.41
CA PRO A 282 20.32 11.55 2.95
C PRO A 282 19.23 10.86 3.77
N ILE A 283 18.84 9.65 3.35
CA ILE A 283 18.00 8.72 4.10
C ILE A 283 18.51 7.29 3.86
N THR A 284 18.40 6.43 4.86
CA THR A 284 18.85 5.04 4.78
C THR A 284 17.83 4.13 4.09
N PHE A 285 18.23 2.88 3.79
CA PHE A 285 17.30 1.84 3.35
C PHE A 285 16.16 1.63 4.36
N THR A 286 16.50 1.62 5.65
CA THR A 286 15.53 1.45 6.74
C THR A 286 14.53 2.60 6.78
N ASP A 287 14.98 3.85 6.66
CA ASP A 287 14.10 5.03 6.67
C ASP A 287 13.11 5.00 5.50
N MET A 288 13.62 4.72 4.29
CA MET A 288 12.80 4.61 3.08
C MET A 288 11.78 3.47 3.22
N SER A 289 12.24 2.30 3.66
CA SER A 289 11.38 1.12 3.81
C SER A 289 10.32 1.31 4.88
N LEU A 290 10.67 1.92 6.02
CA LEU A 290 9.74 2.22 7.09
C LEU A 290 8.65 3.18 6.61
N ALA A 291 9.04 4.25 5.91
CA ALA A 291 8.09 5.20 5.33
C ALA A 291 7.14 4.53 4.33
N SER A 292 7.69 3.73 3.40
CA SER A 292 6.91 3.02 2.39
C SER A 292 5.94 1.99 2.98
N LEU A 293 6.43 1.09 3.84
CA LEU A 293 5.62 -0.03 4.35
C LEU A 293 4.60 0.44 5.39
N ALA A 294 4.98 1.32 6.34
CA ALA A 294 4.05 1.80 7.36
C ALA A 294 2.95 2.68 6.75
N ASP A 295 3.29 3.56 5.79
CA ASP A 295 2.27 4.37 5.12
C ASP A 295 1.38 3.51 4.21
N ALA A 296 1.91 2.46 3.56
CA ALA A 296 1.09 1.52 2.78
C ALA A 296 0.03 0.82 3.66
N VAL A 297 0.43 0.33 4.85
CA VAL A 297 -0.48 -0.27 5.83
C VAL A 297 -1.57 0.72 6.25
N GLU A 298 -1.19 1.94 6.63
CA GLU A 298 -2.13 3.00 7.02
C GLU A 298 -3.07 3.39 5.86
N ALA A 299 -2.56 3.48 4.65
CA ALA A 299 -3.35 3.82 3.47
C ALA A 299 -4.38 2.74 3.16
N ILE A 300 -4.00 1.45 3.19
CA ILE A 300 -4.96 0.35 2.97
C ILE A 300 -6.03 0.34 4.06
N ALA A 301 -5.63 0.45 5.33
CA ALA A 301 -6.56 0.50 6.46
C ALA A 301 -7.58 1.63 6.30
N ARG A 302 -7.09 2.82 5.91
CA ARG A 302 -7.94 3.97 5.67
C ARG A 302 -8.88 3.77 4.49
N VAL A 303 -8.37 3.35 3.34
CA VAL A 303 -9.15 3.24 2.11
C VAL A 303 -10.22 2.17 2.26
N TRP A 304 -9.89 1.01 2.84
CA TRP A 304 -10.88 -0.01 3.11
C TRP A 304 -11.94 0.46 4.11
N LEU A 305 -11.56 1.14 5.20
CA LEU A 305 -12.51 1.72 6.14
C LEU A 305 -13.47 2.72 5.47
N GLN A 306 -12.96 3.58 4.57
CA GLN A 306 -13.80 4.52 3.83
C GLN A 306 -14.73 3.80 2.86
N ALA A 307 -14.26 2.76 2.16
CA ALA A 307 -15.11 1.96 1.27
C ALA A 307 -16.28 1.32 2.03
N THR A 308 -15.97 0.72 3.19
CA THR A 308 -16.97 0.14 4.09
C THR A 308 -17.94 1.20 4.62
N SER A 309 -17.45 2.38 5.01
CA SER A 309 -18.31 3.49 5.48
C SER A 309 -19.24 4.00 4.38
N ASP A 310 -18.75 4.15 3.15
CA ASP A 310 -19.57 4.59 2.02
C ASP A 310 -20.66 3.56 1.68
N PHE A 311 -20.35 2.27 1.76
CA PHE A 311 -21.35 1.20 1.62
C PHE A 311 -22.39 1.24 2.75
N ILE A 312 -21.97 1.30 4.01
CA ILE A 312 -22.89 1.28 5.16
C ILE A 312 -23.81 2.51 5.16
N LYS A 313 -23.27 3.70 4.90
CA LYS A 313 -24.09 4.92 4.75
C LYS A 313 -25.13 4.79 3.65
N TRP A 314 -24.75 4.20 2.50
CA TRP A 314 -25.70 3.96 1.42
C TRP A 314 -26.80 2.97 1.87
N LYS A 315 -26.43 1.90 2.57
CA LYS A 315 -27.37 0.87 3.06
C LYS A 315 -28.41 1.50 4.00
N ASP A 316 -27.98 2.39 4.88
CA ASP A 316 -28.86 3.03 5.86
C ASP A 316 -29.83 4.02 5.16
N VAL A 317 -29.37 4.76 4.16
CA VAL A 317 -30.22 5.65 3.34
C VAL A 317 -31.29 4.88 2.54
N ILE A 318 -30.99 3.65 2.10
CA ILE A 318 -31.96 2.82 1.38
C ILE A 318 -32.94 2.15 2.36
N ALA A 319 -32.50 1.75 3.55
CA ALA A 319 -33.38 1.15 4.56
C ALA A 319 -34.47 2.12 5.07
N ASP A 320 -34.21 3.43 5.01
CA ASP A 320 -35.16 4.49 5.37
C ASP A 320 -36.19 4.83 4.26
N LYS A 321 -36.14 4.16 3.09
CA LYS A 321 -37.07 4.36 1.96
C LYS A 321 -38.07 3.21 1.85
#